data_AF-A0A975IRD9-F1
#
_entry.id   AF-A0A975IRD9-F1
#
_cell.length_a   1.000
_cell.length_b   1.000
_cell.length_c   1.000
_cell.angle_alpha   90.00
_cell.angle_beta   90.00
_cell.angle_gamma   90.00
#
_symmetry.space_group_name_H-M   'P 1'
#
loop_
_entity.id
_entity.type
_entity.pdbx_description
1 polymer ?
#
loop_
_entity_poly.entity_id
_entity_poly.type
_entity_poly.pdbx_seq_one_letter_code
_entity_poly.pdbx_strand_id
1 'polypeptide(L)'
;MSEKAERPNEDIFERVIRAGRRTYFFDVRETKAGDYYLTITESKKFTNDDGSFFYRKHKIYLYKEDFEDFKTALEDATQFIIDEKGEVVISERHQPNYDKKLEDNSSNGSEKTTTQAEKYTDVNFDDI
;
A
#
# COMPACT_ATOMS: atom_id res chain seq x y z
N MET A 1 -5.47 0.76 31.43
CA MET A 1 -4.56 1.90 31.21
C MET A 1 -3.39 1.35 30.41
N SER A 2 -3.43 1.46 29.07
CA SER A 2 -2.30 1.03 28.25
C SER A 2 -1.29 2.16 28.25
N GLU A 3 -0.15 1.91 28.86
CA GLU A 3 0.98 2.83 28.97
C GLU A 3 1.42 3.22 27.56
N LYS A 4 1.02 4.42 27.15
CA LYS A 4 1.47 5.06 25.92
C LYS A 4 2.94 5.37 26.15
N ALA A 5 3.80 4.37 25.91
CA ALA A 5 5.24 4.57 25.88
C ALA A 5 5.50 5.78 24.98
N GLU A 6 5.94 6.88 25.58
CA GLU A 6 6.34 8.08 24.88
C GLU A 6 7.36 7.63 23.84
N ARG A 7 7.01 7.74 22.56
CA ARG A 7 7.93 7.45 21.46
C ARG A 7 8.98 8.55 21.54
N PRO A 8 10.22 8.28 21.96
CA PRO A 8 11.18 9.33 22.29
C PRO A 8 11.62 10.17 21.08
N ASN A 9 11.20 9.78 19.86
CA ASN A 9 11.47 10.48 18.63
C ASN A 9 10.12 10.74 17.94
N GLU A 10 9.48 11.88 18.25
CA GLU A 10 8.40 12.40 17.41
C GLU A 10 8.93 12.56 15.98
N ASP A 11 8.11 12.11 15.02
CA ASP A 11 8.45 12.22 13.61
C ASP A 11 8.38 13.70 13.20
N ILE A 12 9.51 14.25 12.75
CA ILE A 12 9.64 15.68 12.36
C ILE A 12 8.77 15.96 11.13
N PHE A 13 8.67 14.98 10.24
CA PHE A 13 7.84 15.02 9.06
C PHE A 13 7.31 13.61 8.77
N GLU A 14 6.04 13.52 8.36
CA GLU A 14 5.41 12.27 7.95
C GLU A 14 4.63 12.48 6.65
N ARG A 15 4.76 11.54 5.71
CA ARG A 15 3.90 11.43 4.53
C ARG A 15 3.49 9.98 4.29
N VAL A 16 2.19 9.78 4.06
CA VAL A 16 1.61 8.45 3.82
C VAL A 16 1.01 8.36 2.43
N ILE A 17 1.35 7.30 1.68
CA ILE A 17 0.79 6.99 0.36
C ILE A 17 0.07 5.65 0.44
N ARG A 18 -1.23 5.63 0.15
CA ARG A 18 -2.03 4.40 0.10
C ARG A 18 -2.17 3.93 -1.34
N ALA A 19 -1.68 2.72 -1.64
CA ALA A 19 -1.67 2.13 -2.97
C ALA A 19 -2.30 0.72 -2.93
N GLY A 20 -3.62 0.66 -2.77
CA GLY A 20 -4.39 -0.58 -2.57
C GLY A 20 -3.87 -1.41 -1.39
N ARG A 21 -3.39 -2.64 -1.62
CA ARG A 21 -2.84 -3.52 -0.57
C ARG A 21 -1.50 -3.07 0.03
N ARG A 22 -0.86 -2.03 -0.51
CA ARG A 22 0.40 -1.47 -0.01
C ARG A 22 0.16 -0.08 0.56
N THR A 23 0.84 0.25 1.65
CA THR A 23 0.89 1.61 2.21
C THR A 23 2.36 1.97 2.42
N TYR A 24 2.78 3.10 1.85
CA TYR A 24 4.12 3.63 1.99
C TYR A 24 4.12 4.76 3.03
N PHE A 25 5.09 4.74 3.93
CA PHE A 25 5.31 5.75 4.97
C PHE A 25 6.69 6.36 4.73
N PHE A 26 6.76 7.69 4.71
CA PHE A 26 7.98 8.46 4.60
C PHE A 26 8.09 9.31 5.85
N ASP A 27 8.95 8.89 6.77
CA ASP A 27 9.14 9.54 8.07
C ASP A 27 10.53 10.18 8.12
N VAL A 28 10.64 11.43 8.56
CA VAL A 28 11.92 12.06 8.88
C VAL A 28 12.10 12.05 10.39
N ARG A 29 13.24 11.51 10.84
CA ARG A 29 13.59 11.36 12.26
C ARG A 29 14.96 11.97 12.54
N GLU A 30 15.14 12.43 13.77
CA GLU A 30 16.43 12.92 14.27
C GLU A 30 17.26 11.77 14.86
N THR A 31 18.54 11.77 14.55
CA THR A 31 19.55 10.91 15.17
C THR A 31 19.96 11.48 16.54
N LYS A 32 20.64 10.68 17.36
CA LYS A 32 21.21 11.18 18.63
C LYS A 32 22.24 12.31 18.45
N ALA A 33 22.81 12.46 17.24
CA ALA A 33 23.79 13.49 16.91
C ALA A 33 23.16 14.79 16.40
N GLY A 34 21.82 14.85 16.31
CA GLY A 34 21.09 16.02 15.82
C GLY A 34 20.96 16.12 14.30
N ASP A 35 21.39 15.10 13.55
CA ASP A 35 21.18 15.05 12.10
C ASP A 35 19.90 14.29 11.75
N TYR A 36 19.38 14.51 10.55
CA TYR A 36 18.13 13.92 10.08
C TYR A 36 18.36 12.75 9.12
N TYR A 37 17.51 11.74 9.24
CA TYR A 37 17.48 10.60 8.33
C TYR A 37 16.04 10.27 7.91
N LEU A 38 15.90 9.69 6.72
CA LEU A 38 14.61 9.28 6.16
C LEU A 38 14.39 7.80 6.44
N THR A 39 13.19 7.46 6.93
CA THR A 39 12.71 6.09 7.01
C THR A 39 11.61 5.91 5.98
N ILE A 40 11.83 5.02 5.01
CA ILE A 40 10.81 4.61 4.04
C ILE A 40 10.30 3.24 4.46
N THR A 41 9.02 3.13 4.79
CA THR A 41 8.38 1.85 5.14
C THR A 41 7.30 1.50 4.15
N GLU A 42 7.39 0.34 3.54
CA GLU A 42 6.29 -0.29 2.83
C GLU A 42 5.58 -1.28 3.76
N SER A 43 4.28 -1.12 3.98
CA SER A 43 3.42 -2.10 4.64
C SER A 43 2.50 -2.76 3.62
N LYS A 44 2.65 -4.08 3.41
CA LYS A 44 1.81 -4.86 2.49
C LYS A 44 0.85 -5.75 3.27
N LYS A 45 -0.46 -5.65 2.97
CA LYS A 45 -1.50 -6.55 3.46
C LYS A 45 -1.45 -7.88 2.69
N PHE A 46 -1.20 -8.96 3.40
CA PHE A 46 -1.36 -10.34 2.93
C PHE A 46 -2.67 -10.88 3.47
N THR A 47 -3.41 -11.55 2.61
CA THR A 47 -4.69 -12.21 2.92
C THR A 47 -4.47 -13.68 2.63
N ASN A 48 -4.81 -14.53 3.58
CA ASN A 48 -4.72 -15.98 3.48
C ASN A 48 -6.03 -16.55 2.91
N ASP A 49 -6.01 -17.82 2.50
CA ASP A 49 -7.16 -18.49 1.88
C ASP A 49 -8.35 -18.66 2.86
N ASP A 50 -8.08 -18.63 4.17
CA ASP A 50 -9.09 -18.67 5.23
C ASP A 50 -9.73 -17.30 5.52
N GLY A 51 -9.36 -16.26 4.75
CA GLY A 51 -9.83 -14.89 4.93
C GLY A 51 -9.10 -14.10 6.01
N SER A 52 -8.20 -14.73 6.78
CA SER A 52 -7.35 -14.01 7.74
C SER A 52 -6.34 -13.12 7.01
N PHE A 53 -5.87 -12.05 7.65
CA PHE A 53 -4.88 -11.16 7.05
C PHE A 53 -3.79 -10.74 8.04
N PHE A 54 -2.61 -10.46 7.49
CA PHE A 54 -1.47 -9.92 8.23
C PHE A 54 -0.75 -8.86 7.40
N TYR A 55 0.01 -7.99 8.06
CA TYR A 55 0.82 -6.97 7.39
C TYR A 55 2.29 -7.32 7.49
N ARG A 56 3.00 -7.28 6.36
CA ARG A 56 4.46 -7.36 6.33
C ARG A 56 5.04 -5.99 6.02
N LYS A 57 5.99 -5.56 6.85
CA LYS A 57 6.69 -4.27 6.67
C LYS A 57 8.08 -4.50 6.07
N HIS A 58 8.40 -3.75 5.04
CA HIS A 58 9.77 -3.58 4.51
C HIS A 58 10.21 -2.16 4.84
N LYS A 59 11.38 -2.01 5.47
CA LYS A 59 11.85 -0.71 5.95
C LYS A 59 13.25 -0.44 5.43
N ILE A 60 13.44 0.78 4.92
CA ILE A 60 14.71 1.32 4.46
C ILE A 60 15.03 2.52 5.35
N TYR A 61 16.28 2.60 5.80
CA TYR A 61 16.85 3.79 6.42
C TYR A 61 17.79 4.42 5.43
N LEU A 62 17.61 5.71 5.18
CA LEU A 62 18.43 6.49 4.28
C LEU A 62 19.02 7.67 5.05
N TYR A 63 20.34 7.79 5.03
CA TYR A 63 21.06 8.87 5.70
C TYR A 63 21.40 9.97 4.70
N LYS A 64 21.70 11.15 5.23
CA LYS A 64 21.79 12.40 4.48
C LYS A 64 22.89 12.39 3.42
N GLU A 65 23.99 11.69 3.68
CA GLU A 65 25.10 11.50 2.75
C GLU A 65 24.68 10.82 1.44
N ASP A 66 23.64 9.99 1.48
CA ASP A 66 23.19 9.18 0.33
C ASP A 66 21.98 9.79 -0.40
N PHE A 67 21.45 10.94 0.07
CA PHE A 67 20.18 11.48 -0.44
C PHE A 67 20.21 11.83 -1.93
N GLU A 68 21.29 12.46 -2.38
CA GLU A 68 21.38 12.92 -3.77
C GLU A 68 21.51 11.76 -4.74
N ASP A 69 22.39 10.81 -4.44
CA ASP A 69 22.62 9.62 -5.26
C ASP A 69 21.36 8.73 -5.28
N PHE A 70 20.73 8.52 -4.12
CA PHE A 70 19.49 7.74 -4.03
C PHE A 70 18.35 8.39 -4.82
N LYS A 71 18.18 9.72 -4.70
CA LYS A 71 17.15 10.47 -5.43
C LYS A 71 17.36 10.38 -6.94
N THR A 72 18.59 10.58 -7.39
CA THR A 72 18.94 10.50 -8.83
C THR A 72 18.69 9.11 -9.37
N ALA A 73 19.18 8.06 -8.68
CA ALA A 73 18.97 6.69 -9.11
C ALA A 73 17.48 6.27 -9.11
N LEU A 74 16.70 6.77 -8.14
CA LEU A 74 15.26 6.54 -8.09
C LEU A 74 14.55 7.20 -9.28
N GLU A 75 14.87 8.47 -9.55
CA GLU A 75 14.31 9.23 -10.67
C GLU A 75 14.64 8.52 -12.00
N ASP A 76 15.91 8.22 -12.26
CA ASP A 76 16.39 7.55 -13.47
C ASP A 76 15.67 6.21 -13.69
N ALA A 77 15.56 5.39 -12.64
CA ALA A 77 14.88 4.10 -12.72
C ALA A 77 13.38 4.27 -13.00
N THR A 78 12.71 5.25 -12.40
CA THR A 78 11.30 5.50 -12.64
C THR A 78 11.04 6.07 -14.03
N GLN A 79 11.89 6.99 -14.50
CA GLN A 79 11.79 7.59 -15.83
C GLN A 79 12.02 6.54 -16.91
N PHE A 80 13.03 5.68 -16.75
CA PHE A 80 13.28 4.57 -17.68
C PHE A 80 12.05 3.66 -17.85
N ILE A 81 11.33 3.35 -16.76
CA ILE A 81 10.11 2.55 -16.83
C ILE A 81 9.01 3.27 -17.63
N ILE A 82 8.85 4.58 -17.40
CA ILE A 82 7.85 5.40 -18.09
C ILE A 82 8.18 5.52 -19.58
N ASP A 83 9.44 5.73 -19.93
CA ASP A 83 9.87 5.85 -21.33
C ASP A 83 9.65 4.55 -22.10
N GLU A 84 9.92 3.40 -21.47
CA GLU A 84 9.82 2.07 -22.09
C GLU A 84 8.39 1.49 -22.12
N LYS A 85 7.53 1.86 -21.16
CA LYS A 85 6.19 1.26 -20.99
C LYS A 85 5.05 2.26 -20.99
N GLY A 86 5.34 3.55 -21.08
CA GLY A 86 4.37 4.64 -20.97
C GLY A 86 3.85 4.82 -19.55
N GLU A 87 3.04 5.86 -19.37
CA GLU A 87 2.40 6.17 -18.08
C GLU A 87 1.17 5.28 -17.77
N VAL A 88 0.73 4.49 -18.75
CA VAL A 88 -0.50 3.70 -18.63
C VAL A 88 -0.26 2.52 -17.70
N VAL A 89 -0.84 2.60 -16.49
CA VAL A 89 -0.73 1.55 -15.49
C VAL A 89 -1.66 0.38 -15.85
N ILE A 90 -1.09 -0.78 -16.15
CA ILE A 90 -1.82 -2.03 -16.47
C ILE A 90 -2.32 -2.77 -15.20
N SER A 91 -2.67 -2.02 -14.14
CA SER A 91 -3.23 -2.62 -12.93
C SER A 91 -4.74 -2.43 -12.89
N GLU A 92 -5.45 -3.48 -12.46
CA GLU A 92 -6.92 -3.46 -12.25
C GLU A 92 -7.37 -2.30 -11.34
N ARG A 93 -6.46 -1.72 -10.54
CA ARG A 93 -6.70 -0.57 -9.64
C ARG A 93 -6.90 0.79 -10.32
N HIS A 94 -6.58 0.92 -11.60
CA HIS A 94 -6.67 2.19 -12.34
C HIS A 94 -7.74 2.17 -13.46
N GLN A 95 -8.51 1.08 -13.58
CA GLN A 95 -9.69 1.11 -14.43
C GLN A 95 -10.77 2.00 -13.79
N PRO A 96 -11.54 2.79 -14.57
CA PRO A 96 -12.63 3.63 -14.03
C PRO A 96 -13.73 2.82 -13.32
N ASN A 97 -13.75 1.50 -13.50
CA ASN A 97 -14.62 0.55 -12.80
C ASN A 97 -13.91 -0.23 -11.66
N TYR A 98 -12.82 0.29 -11.09
CA TYR A 98 -12.18 -0.35 -9.95
C TYR A 98 -13.05 -0.24 -8.69
N ASP A 99 -13.78 -1.32 -8.40
CA ASP A 99 -14.62 -1.42 -7.22
C ASP A 99 -13.82 -2.03 -6.06
N LYS A 100 -13.50 -1.21 -5.05
CA LYS A 100 -12.71 -1.61 -3.87
C LYS A 100 -13.33 -2.80 -3.11
N LYS A 101 -14.62 -3.07 -3.31
CA LYS A 101 -15.36 -4.22 -2.74
C LYS A 101 -15.08 -5.56 -3.43
N LEU A 102 -14.52 -5.58 -4.64
CA LEU A 102 -14.29 -6.82 -5.40
C LEU A 102 -12.95 -7.50 -5.05
N GLU A 103 -11.93 -6.75 -4.58
CA GLU A 103 -10.67 -7.36 -4.13
C GLU A 103 -10.85 -8.24 -2.88
N ASP A 104 -11.83 -7.97 -2.02
CA ASP A 104 -12.10 -8.78 -0.80
C ASP A 104 -12.84 -10.10 -1.11
N ASN A 105 -13.34 -10.31 -2.34
CA ASN A 105 -14.14 -11.50 -2.70
C ASN A 105 -13.54 -12.38 -3.82
N SER A 106 -12.42 -12.02 -4.45
CA SER A 106 -11.90 -12.71 -5.66
C SER A 106 -10.66 -13.59 -5.45
N SER A 107 -10.50 -14.20 -4.28
CA SER A 107 -9.68 -15.41 -4.15
C SER A 107 -10.57 -16.65 -4.10
N ASN A 108 -11.23 -16.96 -5.22
CA ASN A 108 -11.65 -18.33 -5.51
C ASN A 108 -11.67 -18.55 -7.02
N GLY A 109 -10.78 -19.40 -7.53
CA GLY A 109 -10.79 -19.80 -8.94
C GLY A 109 -11.73 -20.99 -9.17
N SER A 110 -12.58 -20.91 -10.20
CA SER A 110 -12.58 -21.82 -11.36
C SER A 110 -13.76 -21.52 -12.30
N GLU A 111 -13.55 -21.81 -13.57
CA GLU A 111 -14.45 -21.59 -14.71
C GLU A 111 -15.81 -22.32 -14.59
N LYS A 112 -16.90 -21.67 -14.99
CA LYS A 112 -17.80 -22.15 -16.08
C LYS A 112 -18.89 -21.15 -16.46
N THR A 113 -19.07 -21.10 -17.77
CA THR A 113 -20.09 -20.48 -18.64
C THR A 113 -21.52 -20.52 -18.10
N THR A 114 -22.31 -19.43 -18.29
CA THR A 114 -23.56 -19.38 -19.09
C THR A 114 -24.46 -18.18 -18.71
N THR A 115 -24.75 -17.38 -19.74
CA THR A 115 -25.81 -16.39 -20.01
C THR A 115 -26.83 -15.95 -18.94
N GLN A 116 -26.92 -14.61 -18.83
CA GLN A 116 -28.10 -13.72 -18.83
C GLN A 116 -29.23 -13.86 -17.76
N ALA A 117 -29.34 -12.77 -16.99
CA ALA A 117 -30.54 -12.00 -16.66
C ALA A 117 -31.73 -12.71 -15.97
N GLU A 118 -31.92 -12.48 -14.67
CA GLU A 118 -32.82 -11.44 -14.13
C GLU A 118 -33.14 -11.71 -12.64
N LYS A 119 -33.50 -10.63 -11.93
CA LYS A 119 -34.32 -10.51 -10.71
C LYS A 119 -33.62 -10.27 -9.36
N TYR A 120 -33.80 -9.01 -8.98
CA TYR A 120 -33.77 -8.41 -7.65
C TYR A 120 -34.63 -9.14 -6.60
N THR A 121 -34.41 -8.73 -5.33
CA THR A 121 -35.17 -8.97 -4.07
C THR A 121 -34.75 -10.23 -3.32
N ASP A 122 -34.51 -10.25 -2.01
CA ASP A 122 -34.82 -9.30 -0.95
C ASP A 122 -33.87 -9.56 0.24
N VAL A 123 -33.46 -8.51 0.94
CA VAL A 123 -32.67 -8.63 2.17
C VAL A 123 -33.60 -8.38 3.35
N ASN A 124 -33.76 -9.36 4.24
CA ASN A 124 -34.44 -9.17 5.52
C ASN A 124 -33.38 -9.26 6.64
N PHE A 125 -33.16 -8.14 7.33
CA PHE A 125 -32.22 -8.02 8.45
C PHE A 125 -33.01 -7.70 9.72
N ASP A 126 -33.69 -8.72 10.24
CA ASP A 126 -34.39 -8.64 11.53
C ASP A 126 -34.10 -9.87 12.42
N ASP A 127 -32.95 -10.55 12.27
CA ASP A 127 -32.49 -11.58 13.22
C ASP A 127 -31.00 -11.97 13.01
N ILE A 128 -30.05 -11.17 13.54
CA ILE A 128 -28.71 -11.58 14.06
C ILE A 128 -28.10 -10.47 14.91
#